data_AF-A0A6M3LEI2-F1
#
_entry.id   AF-A0A6M3LEI2-F1
#
_cell.length_a   1.000
_cell.length_b   1.000
_cell.length_c   1.000
_cell.angle_alpha   90.00
_cell.angle_beta   90.00
_cell.angle_gamma   90.00
#
_symmetry.space_group_name_H-M   'P 1'
#
loop_
_entity.id
_entity.type
_entity.pdbx_description
1 polymer ?
#
loop_
_entity_poly.entity_id
_entity_poly.type
_entity_poly.pdbx_seq_one_letter_code
_entity_poly.pdbx_strand_id
1 'polypeptide(L)' 'MCDLGCETFITVEPILAFTPIKLAALLTTPNPTFINIGADSKGHGLPEPTKDTILELFEILKTHPSNIEIRRKVNLERLL' A
#
# COMPACT_ATOMS: atom_id res chain seq x y z
N MET A 1 16.08 7.83 -7.67
CA MET A 1 16.81 7.58 -6.40
C MET A 1 16.90 8.92 -5.69
N CYS A 2 16.56 9.03 -4.41
CA CYS A 2 16.72 10.29 -3.68
C CYS A 2 18.22 10.47 -3.40
N ASP A 3 18.89 11.41 -4.07
CA ASP A 3 20.35 11.61 -4.02
C ASP A 3 20.91 12.05 -2.66
N LEU A 4 20.04 12.14 -1.63
CA LEU A 4 20.36 12.60 -0.26
C LEU A 4 20.60 11.46 0.74
N GLY A 5 20.53 10.19 0.33
CA GLY A 5 20.79 9.04 1.21
C GLY A 5 19.74 8.82 2.30
N CYS A 6 18.55 9.42 2.18
CA CYS A 6 17.46 9.23 3.14
C CYS A 6 16.63 7.99 2.83
N GLU A 7 16.34 7.20 3.87
CA GLU A 7 15.32 6.15 3.79
C GLU A 7 13.94 6.80 3.72
N THR A 8 13.10 6.29 2.81
CA THR A 8 11.73 6.79 2.65
C THR A 8 10.74 5.68 2.92
N PHE A 9 9.54 6.06 3.33
CA PHE A 9 8.42 5.15 3.49
C PHE A 9 7.14 5.82 3.01
N ILE A 10 6.15 5.01 2.66
CA ILE A 10 4.84 5.49 2.23
C ILE A 10 3.77 5.02 3.20
N THR A 11 2.80 5.86 3.50
CA THR A 11 1.58 5.47 4.20
C THR A 11 0.37 5.73 3.31
N VAL A 12 -0.50 4.73 3.16
CA VAL A 12 -1.78 4.82 2.45
C VAL A 12 -2.90 4.62 3.47
N GLU A 13 -3.60 5.70 3.83
CA GLU A 13 -4.63 5.65 4.87
C GLU A 13 -5.73 6.73 4.68
N PRO A 14 -7.00 6.34 4.52
CA PRO A 14 -7.46 4.98 4.21
C PRO A 14 -7.09 4.59 2.78
N ILE A 15 -6.88 3.30 2.53
CA ILE A 15 -6.81 2.78 1.17
C ILE A 15 -8.21 2.80 0.56
N LEU A 16 -8.36 3.52 -0.56
CA LEU A 16 -9.61 3.64 -1.31
C LEU A 16 -9.64 2.64 -2.48
N ALA A 17 -10.73 2.57 -3.24
CA ALA A 17 -10.79 1.76 -4.46
C ALA A 17 -9.70 2.21 -5.46
N PHE A 18 -8.96 1.26 -6.03
CA PHE A 18 -7.83 1.53 -6.92
C PHE A 18 -7.69 0.46 -8.01
N THR A 19 -6.80 0.71 -8.98
CA THR A 19 -6.31 -0.31 -9.92
C THR A 19 -4.96 -0.85 -9.44
N PRO A 20 -4.81 -2.15 -9.14
CA PRO A 20 -3.61 -2.70 -8.47
C PRO A 20 -2.30 -2.33 -9.15
N ILE A 21 -2.20 -2.53 -10.46
CA ILE A 21 -0.97 -2.22 -11.21
C ILE A 21 -0.57 -0.74 -11.16
N LYS A 22 -1.56 0.17 -11.19
CA LYS A 22 -1.30 1.62 -11.19
C LYS A 22 -0.83 2.07 -9.81
N LEU A 23 -1.49 1.59 -8.76
CA LEU A 23 -1.13 1.93 -7.39
C LEU A 23 0.24 1.34 -7.03
N ALA A 24 0.51 0.09 -7.42
CA ALA A 24 1.82 -0.53 -7.21
C ALA A 24 2.94 0.29 -7.86
N ALA A 25 2.79 0.68 -9.14
CA ALA A 25 3.78 1.50 -9.84
C ALA A 25 4.03 2.84 -9.13
N LEU A 26 2.97 3.49 -8.64
CA LEU A 26 3.09 4.74 -7.88
C LEU A 26 3.84 4.54 -6.55
N LEU A 27 3.51 3.47 -5.81
CA LEU A 27 4.11 3.17 -4.51
C LEU A 27 5.57 2.72 -4.60
N THR A 28 5.98 2.10 -5.71
CA THR A 28 7.35 1.61 -5.89
C THR A 28 8.28 2.65 -6.51
N THR A 29 7.76 3.64 -7.24
CA THR A 29 8.56 4.68 -7.90
C THR A 29 9.57 5.39 -6.97
N PRO A 30 9.22 5.74 -5.72
CA PRO A 30 10.16 6.36 -4.79
C PRO A 30 11.21 5.40 -4.20
N ASN A 31 11.07 4.09 -4.43
CA ASN A 31 11.84 3.02 -3.80
C ASN A 31 11.82 3.08 -2.25
N PRO A 32 10.64 3.04 -1.61
CA PRO A 32 10.54 3.09 -0.16
C PRO A 32 11.06 1.81 0.50
N THR A 33 11.56 1.92 1.73
CA THR A 33 11.95 0.76 2.55
C THR A 33 10.73 -0.02 3.03
N PHE A 34 9.63 0.67 3.34
CA PHE A 34 8.36 0.05 3.69
C PHE A 34 7.15 0.87 3.26
N ILE A 35 6.01 0.19 3.15
CA ILE A 35 4.69 0.77 2.88
C ILE A 35 3.76 0.37 4.01
N ASN A 36 3.07 1.33 4.61
CA ASN A 36 2.06 1.11 5.64
C ASN A 36 0.66 1.32 5.06
N ILE A 37 -0.24 0.36 5.21
CA ILE A 37 -1.60 0.42 4.63
C ILE A 37 -2.66 0.26 5.73
N GLY A 38 -3.67 1.15 5.72
CA GLY A 38 -4.82 1.09 6.63
C GLY A 38 -6.15 1.36 5.92
N ALA A 39 -7.25 0.91 6.52
CA ALA A 39 -8.62 1.11 6.03
C ALA A 39 -9.31 2.31 6.70
N ASP A 40 -10.52 2.68 6.27
CA ASP A 40 -11.32 3.72 6.91
C ASP A 40 -11.78 3.26 8.31
N SER A 41 -11.18 3.81 9.36
CA SER A 41 -11.45 3.39 10.74
C SER A 41 -12.65 4.10 11.38
N LYS A 42 -13.16 5.17 10.76
CA LYS A 42 -14.22 6.02 11.34
C LYS A 42 -15.58 5.82 10.67
N GLY A 43 -15.69 4.88 9.74
CA GLY A 43 -16.96 4.50 9.13
C GLY A 43 -17.60 5.62 8.30
N HIS A 44 -16.79 6.38 7.57
CA HIS A 44 -17.25 7.47 6.72
C HIS A 44 -17.92 6.99 5.42
N GLY A 45 -17.98 5.68 5.17
CA GLY A 45 -18.58 5.11 3.97
C GLY A 45 -17.78 5.43 2.71
N LEU A 46 -16.45 5.55 2.84
CA LEU A 46 -15.56 5.82 1.72
C LEU A 46 -15.54 4.63 0.75
N PRO A 47 -15.28 4.87 -0.55
CA PRO A 47 -15.19 3.80 -1.53
C PRO A 47 -13.92 3.00 -1.29
N GLU A 48 -14.03 1.86 -0.60
CA GLU A 48 -12.92 0.99 -0.26
C GLU A 48 -12.71 -0.14 -1.28
N PRO A 49 -11.49 -0.68 -1.39
CA PRO A 49 -11.20 -1.79 -2.29
C PRO A 49 -11.77 -3.11 -1.74
N THR A 50 -11.95 -4.10 -2.61
CA THR A 50 -12.28 -5.47 -2.19
C THR A 50 -11.04 -6.18 -1.65
N LYS A 51 -11.25 -7.26 -0.90
CA LYS A 51 -10.18 -8.15 -0.42
C LYS A 51 -9.25 -8.60 -1.56
N ASP A 52 -9.82 -9.07 -2.66
CA ASP A 52 -9.04 -9.58 -3.80
C ASP A 52 -8.18 -8.47 -4.42
N THR A 53 -8.70 -7.25 -4.52
CA THR A 53 -7.95 -6.09 -5.01
C THR A 53 -6.76 -5.74 -4.10
N ILE A 54 -6.90 -5.90 -2.78
CA ILE A 54 -5.78 -5.70 -1.83
C ILE A 54 -4.75 -6.84 -1.96
N LEU A 55 -5.20 -8.09 -2.05
CA LEU A 55 -4.31 -9.24 -2.20
C LEU A 55 -3.52 -9.15 -3.52
N GLU A 56 -4.15 -8.73 -4.62
CA GLU A 56 -3.48 -8.50 -5.89
C GLU A 56 -2.40 -7.41 -5.78
N LEU A 57 -2.68 -6.30 -5.08
CA LEU A 57 -1.66 -5.29 -4.78
C LEU A 57 -0.47 -5.88 -4.02
N PHE A 58 -0.72 -6.69 -2.99
CA PHE A 58 0.34 -7.32 -2.20
C PHE A 58 1.21 -8.26 -3.04
N GLU A 59 0.61 -9.06 -3.92
CA GLU A 59 1.37 -9.92 -4.81
C GLU A 59 2.23 -9.11 -5.78
N ILE A 60 1.69 -8.03 -6.38
CA ILE A 60 2.48 -7.16 -7.26
C ILE A 60 3.65 -6.53 -6.48
N LEU A 61 3.42 -6.00 -5.27
CA LEU A 61 4.47 -5.38 -4.46
C LEU A 61 5.54 -6.39 -4.02
N LYS A 62 5.18 -7.64 -3.71
CA LYS A 62 6.13 -8.72 -3.38
C LYS A 62 7.04 -9.09 -4.55
N THR A 63 6.58 -8.95 -5.80
CA THR A 63 7.40 -9.22 -6.99
C THR A 63 8.42 -8.11 -7.29
N HIS A 64 8.36 -6.98 -6.57
CA HIS A 64 9.27 -5.87 -6.79
C HIS A 64 10.70 -6.20 -6.31
N PRO A 65 11.75 -5.90 -7.09
CA PRO A 65 13.13 -6.30 -6.76
C PRO A 65 13.69 -5.67 -5.47
N SER A 66 13.12 -4.55 -5.03
CA SER A 66 13.63 -3.80 -3.86
C SER A 66 13.23 -4.35 -2.49
N ASN A 67 12.55 -5.49 -2.41
CA ASN A 67 12.14 -6.14 -1.15
C ASN A 67 11.44 -5.16 -0.17
N ILE A 68 10.38 -4.51 -0.65
CA ILE A 68 9.64 -3.50 0.13
C ILE A 68 8.83 -4.19 1.22
N GLU A 69 9.02 -3.81 2.48
CA GLU A 69 8.23 -4.35 3.59
C GLU A 69 6.79 -3.79 3.55
N ILE A 70 5.79 -4.66 3.57
CA ILE A 70 4.38 -4.26 3.66
C ILE A 70 3.93 -4.36 5.12
N ARG A 71 3.64 -3.21 5.73
CA ARG A 71 3.05 -3.12 7.06
C ARG A 71 1.54 -2.92 6.95
N ARG A 72 0.79 -3.71 7.72
CA ARG A 72 -0.67 -3.68 7.75
C ARG A 72 -1.10 -3.08 9.07
N LYS A 73 -1.88 -1.99 9.01
CA LYS A 73 -2.56 -1.50 10.21
C LYS A 73 -3.67 -2.45 10.61
N VAL A 74 -3.95 -2.54 11.91
CA VAL A 74 -4.96 -3.45 12.47
C VAL A 74 -6.34 -3.25 11.83
N ASN A 75 -6.69 -2.01 11.46
CA ASN A 75 -7.96 -1.70 10.78
C ASN A 75 -8.05 -2.27 9.36
N LEU A 76 -6.93 -2.67 8.73
CA LEU A 76 -6.94 -3.30 7.42
C LEU A 76 -7.45 -4.75 7.47
N GLU A 77 -7.33 -5.43 8.61
CA GLU A 77 -7.76 -6.83 8.78
C GLU A 77 -9.26 -7.02 8.54
N ARG A 78 -10.08 -5.97 8.61
CA ARG A 78 -11.52 -6.06 8.25
C ARG A 78 -11.76 -6.21 6.75
N LEU A 79 -10.76 -5.91 5.92
CA LEU A 79 -10.80 -6.02 4.47
C LEU A 79 -10.02 -7.27 3.97
N LEU A 80 -9.39 -8.04 4.86
CA LEU A 80 -8.56 -9.22 4.54
C LEU A 80 -9.16 -10.50 5.11
#